data_AF-A0A940LE23-F1
#
_entry.id   AF-A0A940LE23-F1
#
_cell.length_a   1.000
_cell.length_b   1.000
_cell.length_c   1.000
_cell.angle_alpha   90.00
_cell.angle_beta   90.00
_cell.angle_gamma   90.00
#
_symmetry.space_group_name_H-M   'P 1'
#
loop_
_entity.id
_entity.type
_entity.pdbx_description
1 polymer ?
#
loop_
_entity_poly.entity_id
_entity_poly.type
_entity_poly.pdbx_seq_one_letter_code
_entity_poly.pdbx_strand_id
1 'polypeptide(L)'
;PNIIFNDSISALQNTAKVDSSYSMIYELKNDSIQIITGINQIDSLNISFALLVKKKGKAESLKGTAALIRLEDENGNKYIPEGTAIDDKNREKHDSYFCDSTYSFHSNKISLGFGFEEDAKKRLCLTGAYDNQGLELISNMYYTLYRKK
;
A
#
# COMPACT_ATOMS: atom_id res chain seq x y z
N PRO A 1 2.30 -2.61 16.03
CA PRO A 1 1.84 -3.64 15.06
C PRO A 1 2.99 -4.61 14.81
N ASN A 2 2.75 -5.92 14.79
CA ASN A 2 3.79 -6.88 14.41
C ASN A 2 3.73 -7.04 12.89
N ILE A 3 4.80 -6.66 12.20
CA ILE A 3 4.92 -6.87 10.76
C ILE A 3 5.65 -8.21 10.59
N ILE A 4 4.92 -9.24 10.19
CA ILE A 4 5.46 -10.58 9.97
C ILE A 4 5.64 -10.75 8.47
N PHE A 5 6.83 -11.15 8.01
CA PHE A 5 7.15 -11.14 6.59
C PHE A 5 7.01 -12.50 5.88
N ASN A 6 6.92 -13.65 6.55
CA ASN A 6 7.11 -14.94 5.84
C ASN A 6 5.84 -15.80 5.65
N ASP A 7 5.06 -16.10 6.68
CA ASP A 7 4.04 -17.16 6.54
C ASP A 7 2.78 -16.73 5.76
N SER A 8 2.41 -15.45 5.84
CA SER A 8 1.19 -14.99 5.16
C SER A 8 1.42 -14.59 3.69
N ILE A 9 2.68 -14.47 3.23
CA ILE A 9 3.01 -14.27 1.81
C ILE A 9 2.62 -15.50 1.02
N SER A 10 2.99 -16.69 1.49
CA SER A 10 2.66 -17.97 0.85
C SER A 10 1.14 -18.13 0.67
N ALA A 11 0.35 -17.67 1.65
CA ALA A 11 -1.10 -17.66 1.56
C ALA A 11 -1.60 -16.69 0.47
N LEU A 12 -1.01 -15.49 0.33
CA LEU A 12 -1.35 -14.56 -0.76
C LEU A 12 -0.96 -15.14 -2.12
N GLN A 13 0.24 -15.69 -2.26
CA GLN A 13 0.72 -16.30 -3.50
C GLN A 13 -0.19 -17.44 -3.96
N ASN A 14 -0.58 -18.33 -3.04
CA ASN A 14 -1.47 -19.45 -3.33
C ASN A 14 -2.91 -19.02 -3.61
N THR A 15 -3.46 -18.10 -2.82
CA THR A 15 -4.89 -17.72 -2.89
C THR A 15 -5.16 -16.73 -4.01
N ALA A 16 -4.28 -15.73 -4.18
CA ALA A 16 -4.46 -14.66 -5.14
C ALA A 16 -3.60 -14.83 -6.40
N LYS A 17 -2.81 -15.92 -6.54
CA LYS A 17 -1.90 -16.17 -7.67
C LYS A 17 -1.07 -14.93 -8.00
N VAL A 18 -0.27 -14.53 -7.02
CA VAL A 18 0.48 -13.27 -7.00
C VAL A 18 1.95 -13.61 -7.15
N ASP A 19 2.59 -13.10 -8.20
CA ASP A 19 4.04 -13.13 -8.34
C ASP A 19 4.55 -11.73 -7.99
N SER A 20 4.68 -11.46 -6.69
CA SER A 20 4.94 -10.11 -6.20
C SER A 20 6.43 -9.85 -5.95
N SER A 21 6.93 -8.76 -6.51
CA SER A 21 8.27 -8.24 -6.20
C SER A 21 8.35 -7.55 -4.82
N TYR A 22 7.18 -7.20 -4.25
CA TYR A 22 7.04 -6.58 -2.93
C TYR A 22 5.80 -7.13 -2.24
N SER A 23 5.85 -7.37 -0.93
CA SER A 23 4.71 -7.85 -0.18
C SER A 23 4.74 -7.40 1.28
N MET A 24 3.57 -7.07 1.84
CA MET A 24 3.42 -6.77 3.27
C MET A 24 2.16 -7.40 3.85
N ILE A 25 2.25 -7.76 5.12
CA ILE A 25 1.18 -8.31 5.93
C ILE A 25 0.91 -7.31 7.05
N TYR A 26 -0.32 -6.81 7.08
CA TYR A 26 -0.84 -5.92 8.10
C TYR A 26 -1.74 -6.73 9.03
N GLU A 27 -1.46 -6.73 10.32
CA GLU A 27 -2.31 -7.32 11.34
C GLU A 27 -2.77 -6.24 12.33
N LEU A 28 -4.07 -5.97 12.34
CA LEU A 28 -4.67 -5.04 13.28
C LEU A 28 -5.13 -5.81 14.51
N LYS A 29 -4.44 -5.56 15.62
CA LYS A 29 -4.60 -6.29 16.90
C LYS A 29 -6.01 -6.25 17.48
N ASN A 30 -6.84 -5.27 17.12
CA ASN A 30 -8.16 -5.10 17.75
C ASN A 30 -9.33 -5.66 16.94
N ASP A 31 -9.17 -6.05 15.66
CA ASP A 31 -10.32 -6.39 14.80
C ASP A 31 -10.24 -7.72 14.04
N SER A 32 -9.21 -8.55 14.28
CA SER A 32 -9.00 -9.79 13.50
C SER A 32 -8.96 -9.54 11.98
N ILE A 33 -8.51 -8.35 11.57
CA ILE A 33 -8.33 -7.96 10.17
C ILE A 33 -6.85 -8.14 9.82
N GLN A 34 -6.59 -9.04 8.87
CA GLN A 34 -5.28 -9.21 8.25
C GLN A 34 -5.38 -8.73 6.81
N ILE A 35 -4.57 -7.75 6.41
CA ILE A 35 -4.50 -7.26 5.04
C ILE A 35 -3.14 -7.63 4.49
N ILE A 36 -3.10 -8.30 3.35
CA ILE A 36 -1.85 -8.71 2.73
C ILE A 36 -1.82 -8.11 1.33
N THR A 37 -0.87 -7.21 1.10
CA THR A 37 -0.72 -6.51 -0.18
C THR A 37 0.53 -7.01 -0.87
N GLY A 38 0.39 -7.48 -2.10
CA GLY A 38 1.49 -7.83 -3.00
C GLY A 38 1.51 -6.92 -4.21
N ILE A 39 2.67 -6.36 -4.54
CA ILE A 39 2.85 -5.53 -5.73
C ILE A 39 3.43 -6.39 -6.85
N ASN A 40 2.66 -6.50 -7.94
CA ASN A 40 3.01 -7.28 -9.12
C ASN A 40 3.92 -6.47 -10.06
N GLN A 41 3.54 -5.23 -10.31
CA GLN A 41 4.23 -4.35 -11.26
C GLN A 41 4.13 -2.90 -10.80
N ILE A 42 5.20 -2.16 -11.00
CA ILE A 42 5.26 -0.71 -10.82
C ILE A 42 5.75 -0.13 -12.15
N ASP A 43 4.97 0.78 -12.72
CA ASP A 43 5.41 1.65 -13.81
C ASP A 43 5.29 3.13 -13.38
N SER A 44 5.63 4.06 -14.27
CA SER A 44 5.61 5.50 -13.93
C SER A 44 4.23 6.02 -13.55
N LEU A 45 3.15 5.35 -13.94
CA LEU A 45 1.77 5.81 -13.80
C LEU A 45 0.91 4.88 -12.95
N ASN A 46 1.30 3.62 -12.80
CA ASN A 46 0.46 2.58 -12.23
C ASN A 46 1.22 1.66 -11.28
N ILE A 47 0.48 1.21 -10.26
CA ILE A 47 0.88 0.12 -9.37
C ILE A 47 -0.17 -0.99 -9.52
N SER A 48 0.22 -2.10 -10.12
CA SER A 48 -0.60 -3.31 -10.14
C SER A 48 -0.37 -4.10 -8.86
N PHE A 49 -1.45 -4.38 -8.13
CA PHE A 49 -1.39 -5.06 -6.84
C PHE A 49 -2.41 -6.20 -6.74
N ALA A 50 -2.16 -7.06 -5.77
CA ALA A 50 -3.11 -8.00 -5.24
C ALA A 50 -3.25 -7.78 -3.73
N LEU A 51 -4.47 -7.88 -3.24
CA LEU A 51 -4.84 -7.66 -1.86
C LEU A 51 -5.56 -8.91 -1.34
N LEU A 52 -5.22 -9.36 -0.14
CA LEU A 52 -5.97 -10.37 0.59
C LEU A 52 -6.38 -9.79 1.94
N VAL A 53 -7.69 -9.62 2.14
CA VAL A 53 -8.27 -9.14 3.39
C VAL A 53 -8.88 -10.34 4.09
N LYS A 54 -8.35 -10.71 5.26
CA LYS A 54 -8.96 -11.70 6.15
C LYS A 54 -9.64 -10.99 7.30
N LYS A 55 -10.93 -11.26 7.55
CA LYS A 55 -11.70 -10.68 8.65
C LYS A 55 -12.55 -11.77 9.29
N LYS A 56 -12.37 -12.00 10.60
CA LYS A 56 -13.18 -12.97 11.39
C LYS A 56 -13.30 -14.36 10.72
N GLY A 57 -12.19 -14.88 10.20
CA GLY A 57 -12.13 -16.20 9.53
C GLY A 57 -12.61 -16.24 8.07
N LYS A 58 -13.12 -15.14 7.51
CA LYS A 58 -13.39 -15.01 6.06
C LYS A 58 -12.20 -14.35 5.37
N ALA A 59 -11.92 -14.75 4.13
CA ALA A 59 -10.86 -14.20 3.32
C ALA A 59 -11.42 -13.71 1.97
N GLU A 60 -11.11 -12.47 1.60
CA GLU A 60 -11.44 -11.88 0.31
C GLU A 60 -10.17 -11.46 -0.41
N SER A 61 -10.03 -11.89 -1.66
CA SER A 61 -8.95 -11.46 -2.53
C SER A 61 -9.45 -10.42 -3.53
N LEU A 62 -8.64 -9.41 -3.78
CA LEU A 62 -8.86 -8.38 -4.80
C LEU A 62 -7.59 -8.20 -5.62
N LYS A 63 -7.73 -7.95 -6.92
CA LYS A 63 -6.65 -7.44 -7.77
C LYS A 63 -7.06 -6.06 -8.26
N GLY A 64 -6.10 -5.16 -8.35
CA GLY A 64 -6.35 -3.80 -8.78
C GLY A 64 -5.12 -3.14 -9.36
N THR A 65 -5.36 -2.00 -9.99
CA THR A 65 -4.32 -1.11 -10.49
C THR A 65 -4.56 0.26 -9.89
N ALA A 66 -3.66 0.68 -9.00
CA ALA A 66 -3.69 2.03 -8.45
C ALA A 66 -3.03 2.98 -9.45
N ALA A 67 -3.68 4.11 -9.73
CA ALA A 67 -3.20 5.10 -10.68
C ALA A 67 -2.53 6.27 -9.94
N LEU A 68 -1.48 6.82 -10.54
CA LEU A 68 -0.78 7.99 -10.06
C LEU A 68 -1.74 9.18 -9.98
N ILE A 69 -1.81 9.81 -8.81
CA ILE A 69 -2.52 11.06 -8.59
C ILE A 69 -1.71 12.19 -9.22
N ARG A 70 -2.40 12.98 -10.05
CA ARG A 70 -1.88 14.22 -10.62
C ARG A 70 -2.84 15.34 -10.27
N LEU A 71 -2.29 16.46 -9.84
CA LEU A 71 -3.03 17.70 -9.70
C LEU A 71 -2.90 18.49 -11.00
N GLU A 72 -3.88 19.34 -11.27
CA GLU A 72 -3.88 20.25 -12.39
C GLU A 72 -3.84 21.68 -11.83
N ASP A 73 -2.93 22.52 -12.31
CA ASP A 73 -2.89 23.93 -11.93
C ASP A 73 -3.98 24.73 -12.67
N GLU A 74 -4.11 26.02 -12.33
CA GLU A 74 -5.05 26.94 -12.99
C GLU A 74 -4.80 27.12 -14.50
N ASN A 75 -3.63 26.70 -14.99
CA ASN A 75 -3.23 26.78 -16.39
C ASN A 75 -3.40 25.43 -17.12
N GLY A 76 -3.93 24.39 -16.47
CA GLY A 76 -4.12 23.07 -17.05
C GLY A 76 -2.86 22.17 -17.02
N ASN A 77 -1.78 22.61 -16.37
CA ASN A 77 -0.57 21.81 -16.26
C ASN A 77 -0.74 20.74 -15.19
N LYS A 78 -0.48 19.48 -15.57
CA LYS A 78 -0.54 18.35 -14.66
C LYS A 78 0.80 18.13 -13.97
N TYR A 79 0.79 18.13 -12.65
CA TYR A 79 1.97 17.87 -11.83
C TYR A 79 1.68 16.79 -10.80
N ILE A 80 2.74 16.16 -10.32
CA ILE A 80 2.68 15.23 -9.20
C ILE A 80 2.84 16.08 -7.92
N PRO A 81 1.93 15.99 -6.95
CA PRO A 81 2.03 16.79 -5.73
C PRO A 81 3.32 16.44 -4.96
N GLU A 82 4.05 17.45 -4.50
CA GLU A 82 5.16 17.28 -3.54
C GLU A 82 4.61 16.59 -2.29
N GLY A 83 5.26 15.52 -1.84
CA GLY A 83 4.64 14.66 -0.83
C GLY A 83 5.11 14.90 0.60
N THR A 84 4.46 14.13 1.47
CA THR A 84 4.54 14.26 2.92
C THR A 84 5.74 13.49 3.46
N ALA A 85 6.45 14.06 4.44
CA ALA A 85 7.46 13.33 5.19
C ALA A 85 6.82 12.16 5.95
N ILE A 86 7.30 10.96 5.68
CA ILE A 86 6.88 9.71 6.28
C ILE A 86 7.85 9.34 7.39
N ASP A 87 7.33 9.20 8.62
CA ASP A 87 8.08 8.70 9.79
C ASP A 87 8.16 7.17 9.77
N ASP A 88 9.35 6.61 9.48
CA ASP A 88 9.60 5.17 9.52
C ASP A 88 9.97 4.74 10.95
N LYS A 89 8.93 4.43 11.73
CA LYS A 89 9.08 3.95 13.12
C LYS A 89 9.76 2.59 13.26
N ASN A 90 10.03 1.87 12.17
CA ASN A 90 10.72 0.57 12.19
C ASN A 90 12.24 0.69 11.97
N ARG A 91 12.77 1.89 11.75
CA ARG A 91 14.22 2.13 11.71
C ARG A 91 14.77 2.35 13.11
N GLU A 92 15.89 1.70 13.41
CA GLU A 92 16.74 2.01 14.58
C GLU A 92 17.20 3.49 14.63
N LYS A 93 17.06 4.23 13.53
CA LYS A 93 17.44 5.65 13.40
C LYS A 93 16.28 6.65 13.26
N HIS A 94 15.01 6.23 13.22
CA HIS A 94 13.87 7.15 13.05
C HIS A 94 14.07 8.20 11.93
N ASP A 95 14.60 7.76 10.78
CA ASP A 95 14.78 8.68 9.65
C ASP A 95 13.47 8.81 8.88
N SER A 96 12.95 10.03 8.80
CA SER A 96 11.85 10.35 7.88
C SER A 96 12.32 10.30 6.43
N TYR A 97 11.45 9.87 5.51
CA TYR A 97 11.69 9.99 4.07
C TYR A 97 10.49 10.66 3.38
N PHE A 98 10.73 11.30 2.24
CA PHE A 98 9.69 11.95 1.47
C PHE A 98 9.12 10.98 0.44
N CYS A 99 7.80 10.95 0.31
CA CYS A 99 7.17 10.42 -0.90
C CYS A 99 7.02 11.56 -1.90
N ASP A 100 7.27 11.30 -3.18
CA ASP A 100 7.01 12.26 -4.26
C ASP A 100 5.81 11.86 -5.11
N SER A 101 5.36 10.60 -5.01
CA SER A 101 4.35 10.02 -5.88
C SER A 101 3.29 9.32 -5.05
N THR A 102 2.02 9.74 -5.21
CA THR A 102 0.87 9.09 -4.58
C THR A 102 0.04 8.38 -5.62
N TYR A 103 -0.38 7.15 -5.34
CA TYR A 103 -1.26 6.35 -6.17
C TYR A 103 -2.55 6.05 -5.41
N SER A 104 -3.69 6.07 -6.10
CA SER A 104 -4.97 5.69 -5.51
C SER A 104 -5.66 4.59 -6.30
N PHE A 105 -6.41 3.78 -5.58
CA PHE A 105 -7.33 2.81 -6.14
C PHE A 105 -8.67 2.94 -5.44
N HIS A 106 -9.75 2.92 -6.22
CA HIS A 106 -11.11 2.98 -5.71
C HIS A 106 -11.94 1.86 -6.34
N SER A 107 -12.67 1.14 -5.49
CA SER A 107 -13.66 0.14 -5.90
C SER A 107 -14.93 0.31 -5.08
N ASN A 108 -15.99 -0.42 -5.44
CA ASN A 108 -17.21 -0.49 -4.64
C ASN A 108 -17.04 -1.22 -3.29
N LYS A 109 -15.85 -1.74 -2.97
CA LYS A 109 -15.54 -2.45 -1.72
C LYS A 109 -14.53 -1.72 -0.85
N ILE A 110 -13.48 -1.19 -1.47
CA ILE A 110 -12.32 -0.64 -0.77
C ILE A 110 -11.68 0.48 -1.58
N SER A 111 -11.17 1.47 -0.87
CA SER A 111 -10.27 2.50 -1.38
C SER A 111 -8.90 2.33 -0.76
N LEU A 112 -7.84 2.45 -1.56
CA LEU A 112 -6.46 2.30 -1.14
C LEU A 112 -5.65 3.51 -1.59
N GLY A 113 -4.76 3.97 -0.72
CA GLY A 113 -3.73 4.96 -1.05
C GLY A 113 -2.34 4.37 -0.90
N PHE A 114 -1.47 4.64 -1.86
CA PHE A 114 -0.06 4.27 -1.81
C PHE A 114 0.84 5.49 -2.02
N GLY A 115 1.94 5.60 -1.29
CA GLY A 115 2.97 6.62 -1.48
C GLY A 115 4.31 5.99 -1.83
N PHE A 116 5.06 6.52 -2.77
CA PHE A 116 6.36 5.97 -3.17
C PHE A 116 7.49 6.93 -2.84
N GLU A 117 8.59 6.43 -2.26
CA GLU A 117 9.76 7.24 -1.84
C GLU A 117 10.42 7.92 -3.04
N GLU A 118 10.76 9.20 -2.83
CA GLU A 118 11.51 10.06 -3.73
C GLU A 118 12.91 9.49 -4.02
N ASP A 119 13.41 9.69 -5.25
CA ASP A 119 14.74 9.29 -5.77
C ASP A 119 15.05 7.80 -5.78
N ALA A 120 15.00 7.15 -4.62
CA ALA A 120 15.45 5.79 -4.43
C ALA A 120 14.45 4.78 -4.99
N LYS A 121 13.15 5.09 -5.03
CA LYS A 121 12.08 4.20 -5.54
C LYS A 121 12.15 2.79 -4.94
N LYS A 122 12.67 2.69 -3.72
CA LYS A 122 12.91 1.42 -3.02
C LYS A 122 11.79 1.08 -2.08
N ARG A 123 11.00 2.10 -1.70
CA ARG A 123 10.04 2.06 -0.61
C ARG A 123 8.66 2.46 -1.10
N LEU A 124 7.70 1.58 -0.88
CA LEU A 124 6.28 1.86 -1.09
C LEU A 124 5.57 1.88 0.26
N CYS A 125 4.86 2.96 0.53
CA CYS A 125 3.99 3.14 1.66
C CYS A 125 2.55 2.81 1.28
N LEU A 126 1.82 2.11 2.15
CA LEU A 126 0.35 2.09 2.13
C LEU A 126 -0.13 3.22 3.04
N THR A 127 -0.66 4.30 2.47
CA THR A 127 -1.03 5.51 3.21
C THR A 127 -2.38 5.39 3.91
N GLY A 128 -3.26 4.50 3.41
CA GLY A 128 -4.53 4.21 4.05
C GLY A 128 -5.32 3.14 3.29
N ALA A 129 -6.24 2.50 4.01
CA ALA A 129 -7.24 1.62 3.42
C ALA A 129 -8.59 1.92 4.06
N TYR A 130 -9.62 2.12 3.24
CA TYR A 130 -10.97 2.46 3.69
C TYR A 130 -11.98 1.54 3.04
N ASP A 131 -13.00 1.09 3.76
CA ASP A 131 -14.10 0.36 3.13
C ASP A 131 -15.00 1.30 2.31
N ASN A 132 -16.03 0.72 1.69
CA ASN A 132 -16.97 1.47 0.86
C ASN A 132 -17.90 2.41 1.64
N GLN A 133 -17.89 2.38 2.98
CA GLN A 133 -18.58 3.31 3.86
C GLN A 133 -17.65 4.44 4.35
N GLY A 134 -16.38 4.42 3.94
CA GLY A 134 -15.35 5.35 4.39
C GLY A 134 -14.79 5.01 5.78
N LEU A 135 -15.09 3.84 6.32
CA LEU A 135 -14.49 3.38 7.58
C LEU A 135 -13.03 3.03 7.34
N GLU A 136 -12.15 3.60 8.16
CA GLU A 136 -10.71 3.34 8.12
C GLU A 136 -10.45 1.87 8.52
N LEU A 137 -9.97 1.10 7.54
CA LEU A 137 -9.57 -0.29 7.73
C LEU A 137 -8.12 -0.40 8.14
N ILE A 138 -7.23 0.49 7.68
CA ILE A 138 -5.84 0.60 8.12
C ILE A 138 -5.64 2.06 8.46
N SER A 139 -5.23 2.34 9.70
CA SER A 139 -4.93 3.70 10.13
C SER A 139 -3.85 4.33 9.26
N ASN A 140 -3.90 5.65 9.06
CA ASN A 140 -2.85 6.50 8.44
C ASN A 140 -1.48 6.35 9.16
N MET A 141 -0.92 5.16 9.11
CA MET A 141 0.41 4.82 9.55
C MET A 141 1.18 4.45 8.31
N TYR A 142 2.34 5.06 8.19
CA TYR A 142 3.17 4.83 7.04
C TYR A 142 3.99 3.55 7.23
N TYR A 143 3.88 2.64 6.27
CA TYR A 143 4.57 1.36 6.35
C TYR A 143 5.40 1.11 5.10
N THR A 144 6.70 0.97 5.29
CA THR A 144 7.67 0.84 4.23
C THR A 144 7.75 -0.59 3.65
N LEU A 145 7.40 -0.76 2.38
CA LEU A 145 7.69 -1.95 1.57
C LEU A 145 9.10 -1.87 0.99
N TYR A 146 9.98 -2.79 1.37
CA TYR A 146 11.30 -2.88 0.76
C TYR A 146 11.29 -3.78 -0.48
N ARG A 147 11.96 -3.34 -1.55
CA ARG A 147 12.23 -4.21 -2.71
C ARG A 147 13.05 -5.42 -2.27
N LYS A 148 12.55 -6.63 -2.51
CA LYS A 148 13.35 -7.85 -2.34
C LYS A 148 14.48 -7.81 -3.38
N LYS A 149 15.74 -7.84 -2.92
CA LYS A 149 16.90 -7.98 -3.81
C LYS A 149 16.94 -9.38 -4.41
#